data_AF-A0A6I3KQ14-F1
#
_entry.id   AF-A0A6I3KQ14-F1
#
_cell.length_a   1.000
_cell.length_b   1.000
_cell.length_c   1.000
_cell.angle_alpha   90.00
_cell.angle_beta   90.00
_cell.angle_gamma   90.00
#
_symmetry.space_group_name_H-M   'P 1'
#
loop_
_entity.id
_entity.type
_entity.pdbx_description
1 polymer ?
#
loop_
_entity_poly.entity_id
_entity_poly.type
_entity_poly.pdbx_seq_one_letter_code
_entity_poly.pdbx_strand_id
1 'polypeptide(L)'
;MKVHKGDTVIVISGKDKGAKGKVIQAYPATGKVLVEGVNRIKKHVANSANQRGASSGGIVTQEAPIQASNVMVVDSDGKPTRVGYRTDENGKRVRISRRNGKDI
;
A
#
# COMPACT_ATOMS: atom_id res chain seq x y z
N MET A 1 1.35 -12.28 4.53
CA MET A 1 1.61 -10.86 4.20
C MET A 1 1.40 -10.03 5.47
N LYS A 2 2.27 -9.07 5.79
CA LYS A 2 2.20 -8.31 7.07
C LYS A 2 1.53 -6.93 6.96
N VAL A 3 1.32 -6.47 5.73
CA VAL A 3 0.71 -5.18 5.38
C VAL A 3 -0.74 -5.41 5.02
N HIS A 4 -1.64 -4.58 5.56
CA HIS A 4 -3.08 -4.65 5.34
C HIS A 4 -3.58 -3.38 4.66
N LYS A 5 -4.80 -3.47 4.10
CA LYS A 5 -5.50 -2.30 3.56
C LYS A 5 -5.70 -1.27 4.69
N GLY A 6 -5.40 -0.02 4.39
CA GLY A 6 -5.52 1.09 5.34
C GLY A 6 -4.26 1.41 6.12
N ASP A 7 -3.24 0.53 6.12
CA ASP A 7 -1.95 0.83 6.75
C ASP A 7 -1.26 2.00 6.04
N THR A 8 -0.60 2.85 6.82
CA THR A 8 0.34 3.84 6.30
C THR A 8 1.71 3.19 6.14
N VAL A 9 2.29 3.29 4.94
CA VAL A 9 3.56 2.67 4.62
C VAL A 9 4.55 3.68 4.03
N ILE A 10 5.83 3.37 4.15
CA ILE A 10 6.92 4.06 3.48
C ILE A 10 7.63 3.11 2.53
N VAL A 11 7.99 3.60 1.35
CA VAL A 11 8.72 2.85 0.34
C VAL A 11 10.21 2.82 0.67
N ILE A 12 10.81 1.63 0.71
CA ILE A 12 12.22 1.41 1.08
C ILE A 12 13.11 1.32 -0.16
N SER A 13 12.56 0.83 -1.27
CA SER A 13 13.29 0.54 -2.50
C SER A 13 12.45 0.85 -3.74
N GLY A 14 13.15 1.13 -4.85
CA GLY A 14 12.54 1.53 -6.12
C GLY A 14 12.60 3.04 -6.36
N LYS A 15 11.94 3.48 -7.44
CA LYS A 15 11.95 4.88 -7.89
C LYS A 15 11.39 5.84 -6.85
N ASP A 16 10.35 5.42 -6.13
CA ASP A 16 9.65 6.23 -5.13
C ASP A 16 10.19 6.01 -3.71
N LYS A 17 11.46 5.62 -3.56
CA LYS A 17 12.09 5.41 -2.25
C LYS A 17 11.94 6.65 -1.36
N GLY A 18 11.46 6.44 -0.13
CA GLY A 18 11.21 7.49 0.86
C GLY A 18 9.79 8.07 0.82
N ALA A 19 9.02 7.80 -0.23
CA ALA A 19 7.63 8.23 -0.30
C ALA A 19 6.78 7.52 0.76
N LYS A 20 5.91 8.27 1.43
CA LYS A 20 4.90 7.76 2.36
C LYS A 20 3.54 7.75 1.65
N GLY A 21 2.74 6.72 1.90
CA GLY A 21 1.40 6.61 1.34
C GLY A 21 0.54 5.59 2.07
N LYS A 22 -0.76 5.67 1.86
CA LYS A 22 -1.72 4.72 2.44
C LYS A 22 -1.92 3.54 1.50
N VAL A 23 -2.05 2.33 2.05
CA VAL A 23 -2.36 1.13 1.27
C VAL A 23 -3.84 1.15 0.89
N ILE A 24 -4.12 1.33 -0.39
CA ILE A 24 -5.48 1.30 -0.96
C ILE A 24 -5.98 -0.13 -1.04
N GLN A 25 -5.12 -1.04 -1.50
CA GLN A 25 -5.46 -2.44 -1.70
C GLN A 25 -4.23 -3.33 -1.52
N ALA A 26 -4.43 -4.51 -0.93
CA ALA A 26 -3.42 -5.55 -0.84
C ALA A 26 -3.82 -6.73 -1.74
N TYR A 27 -2.83 -7.35 -2.38
CA TYR A 27 -2.99 -8.53 -3.24
C TYR A 27 -2.18 -9.70 -2.65
N PRO A 28 -2.73 -10.44 -1.66
CA PRO A 28 -2.01 -11.50 -0.97
C PRO A 28 -1.45 -12.59 -1.88
N ALA A 29 -2.21 -12.98 -2.91
CA ALA A 29 -1.84 -14.02 -3.85
C ALA A 29 -0.56 -13.70 -4.64
N THR A 30 -0.37 -12.43 -5.02
CA THR A 30 0.79 -11.99 -5.81
C THR A 30 1.87 -11.31 -4.97
N GLY A 31 1.65 -11.14 -3.67
CA GLY A 31 2.60 -10.48 -2.78
C GLY A 31 2.72 -8.97 -3.01
N LYS A 32 1.72 -8.32 -3.64
CA LYS A 32 1.77 -6.90 -4.02
C LYS A 32 0.81 -6.03 -3.20
N VAL A 33 1.09 -4.75 -3.14
CA VAL A 33 0.25 -3.72 -2.51
C VAL A 33 0.13 -2.51 -3.44
N LEU A 34 -1.08 -1.94 -3.50
CA LEU A 34 -1.34 -0.67 -4.16
C LEU A 34 -1.27 0.44 -3.11
N VAL A 35 -0.33 1.37 -3.29
CA VAL A 35 -0.08 2.47 -2.35
C VAL A 35 -0.41 3.77 -3.05
N GLU A 36 -1.15 4.63 -2.36
CA GLU A 36 -1.54 5.95 -2.86
C GLU A 36 -0.33 6.81 -3.19
N GLY A 37 -0.32 7.43 -4.38
CA GLY A 37 0.72 8.36 -4.81
C GLY A 37 2.06 7.73 -5.18
N VAL A 38 2.19 6.40 -5.08
CA VAL A 38 3.43 5.66 -5.35
C VAL A 38 3.29 4.87 -6.64
N ASN A 39 4.38 4.77 -7.41
CA ASN A 39 4.45 4.00 -8.65
C ASN A 39 3.36 4.40 -9.66
N ARG A 40 3.29 5.71 -9.94
CA ARG A 40 2.35 6.27 -10.92
C ARG A 40 2.80 5.95 -12.34
N ILE A 41 1.93 5.27 -13.08
CA ILE A 41 2.12 4.93 -14.48
C ILE A 41 1.15 5.72 -15.36
N LYS A 42 1.62 6.09 -16.55
CA LYS A 42 0.77 6.66 -17.60
C LYS A 42 0.22 5.52 -18.43
N LYS A 43 -1.09 5.30 -18.35
CA LYS A 43 -1.80 4.29 -19.13
C LYS A 43 -2.61 4.98 -20.22
N HIS A 44 -2.37 4.58 -21.47
CA HIS A 44 -3.24 4.95 -22.57
C HIS A 44 -4.53 4.14 -22.45
N VAL A 45 -5.65 4.83 -22.27
CA VAL A 45 -6.97 4.19 -22.22
C VAL A 45 -7.64 4.41 -23.57
N ALA A 46 -7.89 3.32 -24.28
CA ALA A 46 -8.58 3.36 -25.55
C ALA A 46 -10.02 3.89 -25.37
N ASN A 47 -10.47 4.69 -26.32
CA ASN A 47 -11.85 5.14 -26.40
C ASN A 47 -12.78 3.92 -26.51
N SER A 48 -13.54 3.63 -25.44
CA SER A 48 -14.71 2.76 -25.56
C SER A 48 -15.83 3.56 -26.22
N ALA A 49 -15.74 3.75 -27.53
CA ALA A 49 -16.78 4.37 -28.32
C ALA A 49 -17.97 3.42 -28.45
N ASN A 50 -18.91 3.43 -27.48
CA ASN A 50 -20.31 3.07 -27.74
C ASN A 50 -21.36 3.44 -26.66
N GLN A 51 -21.04 4.24 -25.65
CA GLN A 51 -22.05 4.72 -24.69
C GLN A 51 -22.10 6.25 -24.68
N ARG A 52 -23.29 6.82 -24.92
CA ARG A 52 -23.57 8.25 -24.75
C ARG A 52 -23.21 8.63 -23.30
N GLY A 53 -22.15 9.43 -23.14
CA GLY A 53 -21.58 9.81 -21.83
C GLY A 53 -20.17 9.28 -21.56
N ALA A 54 -19.59 8.49 -22.46
CA ALA A 54 -18.23 7.97 -22.32
C ALA A 54 -17.19 9.10 -22.32
N SER A 55 -16.41 9.19 -21.25
CA SER A 55 -15.26 10.10 -21.12
C SER A 55 -14.36 9.98 -22.35
N SER A 56 -13.95 11.12 -22.92
CA SER A 56 -12.94 11.15 -23.98
C SER A 56 -11.70 10.40 -23.48
N GLY A 57 -11.31 9.35 -24.17
CA GLY A 57 -10.10 8.59 -23.90
C GLY A 57 -8.87 9.47 -23.98
N GLY A 58 -7.79 8.97 -23.39
CA GLY A 58 -6.61 9.77 -23.15
C GLY A 58 -5.58 9.06 -22.28
N ILE A 59 -4.57 9.82 -21.89
CA ILE A 59 -3.50 9.34 -21.01
C ILE A 59 -3.95 9.55 -19.57
N VAL A 60 -4.31 8.45 -18.90
CA VAL A 60 -4.66 8.46 -17.48
C VAL A 60 -3.42 8.13 -16.66
N THR A 61 -3.19 8.90 -15.60
CA THR A 61 -2.17 8.56 -14.61
C THR A 61 -2.85 7.75 -13.50
N GLN A 62 -2.37 6.52 -13.28
CA GLN A 62 -2.89 5.64 -12.22
C GLN A 62 -1.73 5.03 -11.42
N GLU A 63 -1.98 4.71 -10.16
CA GLU A 63 -1.05 3.96 -9.33
C GLU A 63 -0.95 2.51 -9.81
N ALA A 64 0.25 1.94 -9.75
CA ALA A 64 0.51 0.54 -10.05
C ALA A 64 0.99 -0.21 -8.80
N PRO A 65 0.60 -1.49 -8.61
CA PRO A 65 1.00 -2.25 -7.43
C PRO A 65 2.52 -2.43 -7.34
N ILE A 66 3.04 -2.30 -6.13
CA ILE A 66 4.44 -2.56 -5.77
C ILE A 66 4.56 -3.81 -4.91
N GLN A 67 5.74 -4.43 -4.85
CA GLN A 67 5.97 -5.60 -4.02
C GLN A 67 5.88 -5.24 -2.54
N ALA A 68 5.22 -6.08 -1.73
CA ALA A 68 5.04 -5.85 -0.30
C ALA A 68 6.35 -5.83 0.52
N SER A 69 7.45 -6.39 0.01
CA SER A 69 8.77 -6.30 0.67
C SER A 69 9.47 -4.96 0.46
N ASN A 70 9.06 -4.17 -0.54
CA ASN A 70 9.62 -2.86 -0.83
C ASN A 70 8.98 -1.76 0.02
N VAL A 71 8.08 -2.12 0.93
CA VAL A 71 7.40 -1.19 1.83
C VAL A 71 7.57 -1.60 3.29
N MET A 72 7.56 -0.59 4.16
CA MET A 72 7.57 -0.73 5.61
C MET A 72 6.36 -0.04 6.20
N VAL A 73 5.73 -0.65 7.20
CA VAL A 73 4.64 -0.01 7.95
C VAL A 73 5.22 1.13 8.77
N VAL A 74 4.53 2.26 8.75
CA VAL A 74 4.84 3.43 9.57
C VAL A 74 4.09 3.28 10.88
N ASP A 75 4.85 3.34 11.98
CA ASP A 75 4.32 3.32 13.33
C ASP A 75 3.52 4.59 13.66
N SER A 76 2.76 4.55 14.74
CA SER A 76 2.14 5.71 15.40
C SER A 76 3.13 6.87 15.62
N ASP A 77 4.40 6.58 15.90
CA ASP A 77 5.46 7.57 16.08
C ASP A 77 6.01 8.14 14.74
N GLY A 78 5.41 7.81 13.59
CA GLY A 78 5.76 8.33 12.26
C GLY A 78 7.01 7.73 11.64
N LYS A 79 7.61 6.72 12.27
CA LYS A 79 8.85 6.07 11.85
C LYS A 79 8.59 4.66 11.27
N PRO A 80 9.39 4.20 10.27
CA PRO A 80 9.26 2.83 9.76
C PRO A 80 9.56 1.79 10.83
N THR A 81 8.79 0.71 10.83
CA THR A 81 8.94 -0.39 11.79
C THR A 81 8.68 -1.76 11.15
N ARG A 82 9.23 -2.81 11.77
CA ARG A 82 8.89 -4.20 11.43
C ARG A 82 7.69 -4.65 12.26
N VAL A 83 6.71 -5.24 11.60
CA VAL A 83 5.53 -5.80 12.26
C VAL A 83 5.89 -7.11 12.99
N GLY A 84 5.52 -7.18 14.26
CA GLY A 84 5.46 -8.37 15.11
C GLY A 84 4.02 -8.74 15.45
N TYR A 85 3.84 -9.79 16.26
CA TYR A 85 2.54 -10.21 16.75
C TYR A 85 2.63 -10.50 18.25
N ARG A 86 1.59 -10.14 19.00
CA ARG A 86 1.36 -10.55 20.39
C ARG A 86 -0.02 -11.19 20.49
N THR A 87 -0.20 -12.09 21.45
CA THR A 87 -1.51 -12.61 21.83
C THR A 87 -2.02 -11.80 23.01
N ASP A 88 -3.19 -11.19 22.89
CA ASP A 88 -3.82 -10.45 23.98
C ASP A 88 -4.52 -11.40 24.97
N GLU A 89 -4.97 -10.87 26.11
CA GLU A 89 -5.68 -11.60 27.16
C GLU A 89 -6.92 -12.36 26.66
N ASN A 90 -7.54 -11.84 25.59
CA ASN A 90 -8.69 -12.46 24.91
C ASN A 90 -8.30 -13.55 23.88
N GLY A 91 -7.02 -13.94 23.80
CA GLY A 91 -6.51 -14.92 22.84
C GLY A 91 -6.38 -14.42 21.40
N LYS A 92 -6.68 -13.15 21.13
CA LYS A 92 -6.60 -12.55 19.79
C LYS A 92 -5.14 -12.20 19.45
N ARG A 93 -4.72 -12.53 18.23
CA ARG A 93 -3.40 -12.11 17.71
C ARG A 93 -3.47 -10.69 17.18
N VAL A 94 -2.75 -9.78 17.82
CA VAL A 94 -2.67 -8.36 17.46
C VAL A 94 -1.29 -8.02 16.89
N ARG A 95 -1.27 -7.08 15.95
CA ARG A 95 -0.04 -6.60 15.31
C ARG A 95 0.62 -5.57 16.21
N ILE A 96 1.90 -5.76 16.44
CA ILE A 96 2.71 -4.83 17.23
C ILE A 96 3.85 -4.28 16.40
N SER A 97 4.28 -3.07 16.71
CA SER A 97 5.54 -2.52 16.24
C SER A 97 6.69 -3.13 17.04
N ARG A 98 7.66 -3.73 16.35
CA ARG A 98 8.89 -4.22 17.01
C ARG A 98 9.79 -3.10 17.55
N ARG A 99 9.50 -1.84 17.21
CA ARG A 99 10.31 -0.71 17.63
C ARG A 99 9.94 -0.21 19.02
N ASN A 100 8.64 -0.01 19.27
CA ASN A 100 8.13 0.59 20.50
C ASN A 100 7.15 -0.33 21.26
N GLY A 101 6.82 -1.51 20.71
CA GLY A 101 5.90 -2.47 21.33
C GLY A 101 4.43 -2.07 21.30
N LYS A 102 4.09 -0.92 20.68
CA LYS A 102 2.71 -0.44 20.54
C LYS A 102 1.98 -1.16 19.42
N ASP A 103 0.65 -1.08 19.46
CA ASP A 103 -0.23 -1.70 18.46
C ASP A 103 -0.20 -0.93 17.13
N ILE A 104 -0.40 -1.67 16.02
CA ILE A 104 -0.41 -1.17 14.62
C ILE A 104 -1.80 -1.29 13.98
#